data_AF-A0A1S3S009-F1
#
_entry.id   AF-A0A1S3S009-F1
#
_cell.length_a   1.000
_cell.length_b   1.000
_cell.length_c   1.000
_cell.angle_alpha   90.00
_cell.angle_beta   90.00
_cell.angle_gamma   90.00
#
_symmetry.space_group_name_H-M   'P 1'
#
loop_
_entity.id
_entity.type
_entity.pdbx_description
1 polymer ?
#
loop_
_entity_poly.entity_id
_entity_poly.type
_entity_poly.pdbx_seq_one_letter_code
_entity_poly.pdbx_strand_id
1 'polypeptide(L)'
;MQARKRYLILLSAGACLILLLYFGGVQAPLSRSNNRRDDRSLHGYHGRPQWPHFSGSLQPFSPWDQMETEEYNVNRSPRQKRDVISGVYKGKRCRMDSCFDFSLCKTNGFKVYVYPQQKGEKMSESYRNILSSIEASRFYTSDPGQACLFVLSLDTLDRDILSPQYVHNLRTKVQNLHLWNNGKNHLIFNLYSGTWPDYTEDLGFDFGQAMLAKASISTENFRPNFDVSIPLFGKEHPRTGGERGYLKYNSIPPYRK
;
A
#
# COMPACT_ATOMS: atom_id res chain seq x y z
N MET A 1 23.04 66.12 -4.50
CA MET A 1 22.05 65.31 -3.74
C MET A 1 22.56 63.87 -3.50
N GLN A 2 23.65 63.68 -2.73
CA GLN A 2 24.27 62.34 -2.62
C GLN A 2 24.64 61.92 -1.18
N ALA A 3 24.35 62.75 -0.18
CA ALA A 3 24.61 62.44 1.23
C ALA A 3 23.43 61.70 1.89
N ARG A 4 22.18 62.04 1.57
CA ARG A 4 20.97 61.49 2.25
C ARG A 4 20.75 59.98 2.02
N LYS A 5 21.22 59.43 0.89
CA LYS A 5 21.08 57.99 0.58
C LYS A 5 22.01 57.09 1.40
N ARG A 6 23.14 57.61 1.89
CA ARG A 6 24.13 56.80 2.64
C ARG A 6 23.67 56.51 4.07
N TYR A 7 22.97 57.45 4.70
CA TYR A 7 22.46 57.27 6.07
C TYR A 7 21.26 56.32 6.16
N LEU A 8 20.43 56.24 5.12
CA LEU A 8 19.30 55.30 5.08
C LEU A 8 19.76 53.83 5.04
N ILE A 9 20.82 53.53 4.29
CA ILE A 9 21.39 52.17 4.20
C ILE A 9 22.04 51.75 5.53
N LEU A 10 22.71 52.69 6.20
CA LEU A 10 23.30 52.44 7.53
C LEU A 10 22.23 52.19 8.60
N LEU A 11 21.12 52.94 8.57
CA LEU A 11 20.01 52.74 9.49
C LEU A 11 19.28 51.41 9.25
N SER A 12 19.06 51.00 7.99
CA SER A 12 18.42 49.71 7.69
C SER A 12 19.29 48.52 8.06
N ALA A 13 20.61 48.61 7.86
CA ALA A 13 21.54 47.57 8.25
C ALA A 13 21.59 47.40 9.78
N GLY A 14 21.58 48.51 10.53
CA GLY A 14 21.53 48.48 11.99
C GLY A 14 20.24 47.85 12.54
N ALA A 15 19.08 48.20 11.97
CA ALA A 15 17.80 47.61 12.38
C ALA A 15 17.72 46.10 12.10
N CYS A 16 18.28 45.64 10.98
CA CYS A 16 18.31 44.22 10.62
C CYS A 16 19.23 43.40 11.55
N LEU A 17 20.38 43.96 11.96
CA LEU A 17 21.30 43.34 12.92
C LEU A 17 20.68 43.20 14.31
N ILE A 18 19.93 44.21 14.77
CA ILE A 18 19.23 44.16 16.05
C ILE A 18 18.13 43.08 16.02
N LEU A 19 17.38 42.95 14.92
CA LEU A 19 16.38 41.91 14.75
C LEU A 19 16.99 40.50 14.72
N LEU A 20 18.14 40.31 14.07
CA LEU A 20 18.85 39.03 14.06
C LEU A 20 19.35 38.64 15.46
N LEU A 21 19.77 39.59 16.28
CA LEU A 21 20.16 39.33 17.68
C LEU A 21 18.95 39.07 18.59
N TYR A 22 17.80 39.69 18.32
CA TYR A 22 16.58 39.49 19.11
C TYR A 22 15.87 38.17 18.80
N PHE A 23 15.93 37.70 17.55
CA PHE A 23 15.26 36.46 17.11
C PHE A 23 16.21 35.26 16.92
N GLY A 24 17.52 35.49 16.79
CA GLY A 24 18.55 34.46 16.62
C GLY A 24 19.24 34.12 17.94
N GLY A 25 18.53 33.46 18.85
CA GLY A 25 19.11 32.87 20.06
C GLY A 25 20.28 31.95 19.73
N VAL A 26 21.47 32.32 20.18
CA VAL A 26 22.74 31.62 19.98
C VAL A 26 22.72 30.28 20.74
N GLN A 27 22.55 29.16 20.03
CA GLN A 27 23.00 27.86 20.52
C GLN A 27 24.43 27.64 20.04
N ALA A 28 25.41 27.89 20.91
CA ALA A 28 26.80 27.55 20.67
C ALA A 28 27.08 26.10 21.11
N PRO A 29 27.59 25.20 20.25
CA PRO A 29 28.19 23.97 20.71
C PRO A 29 29.62 24.25 21.20
N LEU A 30 29.86 24.01 22.49
CA LEU A 30 31.20 23.98 23.06
C LEU A 30 31.97 22.76 22.49
N SER A 31 32.90 23.04 21.58
CA SER A 31 33.92 22.08 21.15
C SER A 31 34.89 21.80 22.31
N ARG A 32 34.87 20.57 22.83
CA ARG A 32 35.90 20.07 23.75
C ARG A 32 36.95 19.30 22.95
N SER A 33 38.10 19.94 22.76
CA SER A 33 39.31 19.33 22.24
C SER A 33 39.91 18.34 23.24
N ASN A 34 40.35 17.17 22.79
CA ASN A 34 41.57 16.59 23.32
C ASN A 34 42.29 15.70 22.29
N ASN A 35 43.56 16.02 22.07
CA ASN A 35 44.55 15.33 21.25
C ASN A 35 44.80 13.88 21.72
N ARG A 36 45.05 12.96 20.77
CA ARG A 36 46.26 12.10 20.78
C ARG A 36 46.49 11.33 19.45
N ARG A 37 47.70 11.57 18.95
CA ARG A 37 48.57 10.96 17.92
C ARG A 37 48.34 9.51 17.48
N ASP A 38 48.61 9.32 16.17
CA ASP A 38 49.33 8.26 15.45
C ASP A 38 49.06 6.78 15.82
N ASP A 39 48.63 5.95 14.85
CA ASP A 39 49.57 5.22 13.98
C ASP A 39 48.83 4.43 12.87
N ARG A 40 49.50 4.25 11.73
CA ARG A 40 49.08 3.38 10.62
C ARG A 40 49.36 1.92 10.99
N SER A 41 48.47 0.97 10.60
CA SER A 41 48.84 -0.29 9.92
C SER A 41 47.70 -1.31 9.75
N LEU A 42 47.78 -1.98 8.59
CA LEU A 42 47.12 -3.13 7.96
C LEU A 42 46.79 -4.38 8.83
N HIS A 43 45.87 -5.24 8.32
CA HIS A 43 45.41 -6.60 8.75
C HIS A 43 44.22 -6.58 9.74
N GLY A 44 43.17 -7.41 9.68
CA GLY A 44 42.73 -8.54 8.86
C GLY A 44 41.66 -9.29 9.69
N TYR A 45 40.54 -9.70 9.06
CA TYR A 45 39.56 -10.72 9.48
C TYR A 45 38.84 -10.69 10.87
N HIS A 46 37.52 -10.93 10.79
CA HIS A 46 36.55 -11.41 11.81
C HIS A 46 36.16 -10.51 13.01
N GLY A 47 34.92 -9.98 12.94
CA GLY A 47 34.18 -9.51 14.11
C GLY A 47 32.71 -9.28 13.76
N ARG A 48 31.79 -10.07 14.34
CA ARG A 48 30.34 -9.80 14.30
C ARG A 48 30.08 -8.43 14.94
N PRO A 49 29.15 -7.60 14.45
CA PRO A 49 28.76 -6.40 15.18
C PRO A 49 28.06 -6.79 16.48
N GLN A 50 28.75 -6.59 17.60
CA GLN A 50 28.18 -6.71 18.94
C GLN A 50 27.26 -5.50 19.15
N TRP A 51 25.95 -5.73 19.14
CA TRP A 51 24.98 -4.70 19.48
C TRP A 51 25.23 -4.19 20.90
N PRO A 52 25.11 -2.88 21.18
CA PRO A 52 25.23 -2.36 22.54
C PRO A 52 24.16 -3.02 23.41
N HIS A 53 24.57 -3.61 24.53
CA HIS A 53 23.62 -4.10 25.53
C HIS A 53 23.00 -2.89 26.23
N PHE A 54 21.76 -2.57 25.87
CA PHE A 54 20.97 -1.57 26.58
C PHE A 54 20.51 -2.15 27.91
N SER A 55 21.25 -1.87 28.99
CA SER A 55 20.86 -2.20 30.36
C SER A 55 19.91 -1.15 30.93
N GLY A 56 18.74 -1.00 30.30
CA GLY A 56 17.65 -0.16 30.80
C GLY A 56 16.36 -0.97 30.77
N SER A 57 15.53 -0.85 31.81
CA SER A 57 14.16 -1.37 31.79
C SER A 57 13.41 -0.64 30.67
N LEU A 58 13.32 -1.28 29.50
CA LEU A 58 12.50 -0.79 28.40
C LEU A 58 11.06 -0.79 28.91
N GLN A 59 10.44 0.38 28.98
CA GLN A 59 9.01 0.43 29.19
C GLN A 59 8.33 -0.40 28.09
N PRO A 60 7.37 -1.28 28.42
CA PRO A 60 6.53 -1.89 27.40
C PRO A 60 5.95 -0.77 26.56
N PHE A 61 6.15 -0.82 25.23
CA PHE A 61 5.42 0.04 24.33
C PHE A 61 3.93 -0.11 24.65
N SER A 62 3.29 0.95 25.12
CA SER A 62 1.83 0.98 25.20
C SER A 62 1.32 0.80 23.77
N PRO A 63 0.44 -0.18 23.48
CA PRO A 63 -0.12 -0.33 22.15
C PRO A 63 -0.90 0.93 21.78
N TRP A 64 -0.35 1.75 20.88
CA TRP A 64 -1.03 2.89 20.27
C TRP A 64 -2.29 2.47 19.50
N ASP A 65 -2.42 1.17 19.20
CA ASP A 65 -3.54 0.54 18.48
C ASP A 65 -4.94 0.84 19.07
N GLN A 66 -5.07 1.15 20.36
CA GLN A 66 -6.39 1.32 20.99
C GLN A 66 -6.95 2.74 20.91
N MET A 67 -6.10 3.78 20.86
CA MET A 67 -6.59 5.18 20.82
C MET A 67 -6.82 5.69 19.40
N GLU A 68 -5.96 5.35 18.44
CA GLU A 68 -6.08 5.83 17.05
C GLU A 68 -7.27 5.17 16.31
N THR A 69 -7.62 3.94 16.68
CA THR A 69 -8.79 3.25 16.12
C THR A 69 -10.12 3.92 16.53
N GLU A 70 -10.18 4.66 17.64
CA GLU A 70 -11.43 5.28 18.11
C GLU A 70 -11.81 6.53 17.30
N GLU A 71 -10.84 7.34 16.89
CA GLU A 71 -11.08 8.64 16.24
C GLU A 71 -11.45 8.51 14.75
N TYR A 72 -10.94 7.49 14.05
CA TYR A 72 -11.26 7.23 12.64
C TYR A 72 -12.64 6.57 12.41
N ASN A 73 -13.28 6.08 13.47
CA ASN A 73 -14.55 5.35 13.41
C ASN A 73 -15.81 6.23 13.48
N VAL A 74 -15.67 7.55 13.56
CA VAL A 74 -16.80 8.49 13.77
C VAL A 74 -17.88 8.39 12.67
N ASN A 75 -17.51 7.93 11.46
CA ASN A 75 -18.43 7.84 10.31
C ASN A 75 -18.99 6.43 10.04
N ARG A 76 -18.59 5.38 10.79
CA ARG A 76 -19.09 4.02 10.57
C ARG A 76 -20.02 3.59 11.69
N SER A 77 -21.17 3.01 11.33
CA SER A 77 -22.07 2.47 12.35
C SER A 77 -21.37 1.34 13.13
N PRO A 78 -21.61 1.20 14.45
CA PRO A 78 -21.04 0.11 15.24
C PRO A 78 -21.32 -1.30 14.68
N ARG A 79 -22.45 -1.47 13.99
CA ARG A 79 -22.81 -2.72 13.29
C ARG A 79 -21.85 -3.01 12.14
N GLN A 80 -21.57 -2.00 11.31
CA GLN A 80 -20.66 -2.14 10.17
C GLN A 80 -19.22 -2.45 10.63
N LYS A 81 -18.77 -1.84 11.74
CA LYS A 81 -17.46 -2.15 12.35
C LYS A 81 -17.39 -3.61 12.82
N ARG A 82 -18.43 -4.11 13.50
CA ARG A 82 -18.48 -5.52 13.94
C ARG A 82 -18.50 -6.51 12.77
N ASP A 83 -19.24 -6.21 11.71
CA ASP A 83 -19.33 -7.09 10.53
C ASP A 83 -17.98 -7.22 9.83
N VAL A 84 -17.28 -6.09 9.63
CA VAL A 84 -15.93 -6.08 9.07
C VAL A 84 -14.97 -6.89 9.95
N ILE A 85 -14.95 -6.62 11.25
CA ILE A 85 -14.07 -7.33 12.18
C ILE A 85 -14.36 -8.84 12.18
N SER A 86 -15.63 -9.23 12.25
CA SER A 86 -16.07 -10.62 12.18
C SER A 86 -15.66 -11.28 10.87
N GLY A 87 -15.80 -10.57 9.76
CA GLY A 87 -15.34 -10.96 8.43
C GLY A 87 -13.84 -11.22 8.39
N VAL A 88 -13.04 -10.31 8.93
CA VAL A 88 -11.58 -10.46 9.07
C VAL A 88 -11.24 -11.70 9.91
N TYR A 89 -11.92 -11.91 11.06
CA TYR A 89 -11.68 -13.09 11.90
C TYR A 89 -12.07 -14.42 11.23
N LYS A 90 -13.16 -14.45 10.46
CA LYS A 90 -13.55 -15.63 9.66
C LYS A 90 -12.55 -15.84 8.52
N GLY A 91 -12.16 -14.76 7.83
CA GLY A 91 -11.19 -14.75 6.75
C GLY A 91 -9.82 -15.26 7.19
N LYS A 92 -9.34 -14.91 8.40
CA LYS A 92 -8.04 -15.38 8.94
C LYS A 92 -7.91 -16.90 9.01
N ARG A 93 -9.03 -17.63 9.15
CA ARG A 93 -9.06 -19.10 9.18
C ARG A 93 -9.14 -19.74 7.78
N CYS A 94 -9.31 -18.96 6.73
CA CYS A 94 -9.39 -19.50 5.37
C CYS A 94 -8.04 -20.00 4.88
N ARG A 95 -8.10 -21.18 4.26
CA ARG A 95 -7.02 -21.87 3.57
C ARG A 95 -7.58 -22.44 2.27
N MET A 96 -6.71 -22.92 1.38
CA MET A 96 -7.14 -23.43 0.08
C MET A 96 -8.11 -24.60 0.22
N ASP A 97 -7.90 -25.48 1.19
CA ASP A 97 -8.74 -26.65 1.45
C ASP A 97 -10.09 -26.30 2.12
N SER A 98 -10.18 -25.17 2.84
CA SER A 98 -11.38 -24.81 3.61
C SER A 98 -12.28 -23.78 2.93
N CYS A 99 -11.71 -22.84 2.18
CA CYS A 99 -12.43 -21.71 1.61
C CYS A 99 -12.38 -21.62 0.08
N PHE A 100 -11.61 -22.49 -0.60
CA PHE A 100 -11.57 -22.56 -2.04
C PHE A 100 -12.12 -23.90 -2.55
N ASP A 101 -13.00 -23.84 -3.55
CA ASP A 101 -13.59 -25.01 -4.20
C ASP A 101 -12.80 -25.43 -5.43
N PHE A 102 -12.11 -26.56 -5.34
CA PHE A 102 -11.32 -27.09 -6.45
C PHE A 102 -12.14 -27.90 -7.47
N SER A 103 -13.40 -28.23 -7.19
CA SER A 103 -14.19 -29.14 -8.04
C SER A 103 -14.29 -28.62 -9.48
N LEU A 104 -14.62 -27.34 -9.65
CA LEU A 104 -14.73 -26.68 -10.95
C LEU A 104 -13.39 -26.62 -11.69
N CYS A 105 -12.28 -26.37 -10.99
CA CYS A 105 -10.96 -26.33 -11.61
C CYS A 105 -10.51 -27.71 -12.11
N LYS A 106 -10.91 -28.79 -11.41
CA LYS A 106 -10.55 -30.17 -11.81
C LYS A 106 -11.30 -30.60 -13.07
N THR A 107 -12.56 -30.18 -13.22
CA THR A 107 -13.40 -30.55 -14.36
C THR A 107 -13.06 -29.75 -15.62
N ASN A 108 -12.92 -28.42 -15.49
CA ASN A 108 -12.82 -27.51 -16.64
C ASN A 108 -11.40 -26.92 -16.83
N GLY A 109 -10.46 -27.30 -15.97
CA GLY A 109 -9.15 -26.64 -15.86
C GLY A 109 -9.22 -25.31 -15.11
N PHE A 110 -8.07 -24.65 -14.97
CA PHE A 110 -8.02 -23.34 -14.31
C PHE A 110 -8.54 -22.25 -15.24
N LYS A 111 -9.77 -21.79 -14.97
CA LYS A 111 -10.47 -20.75 -15.72
C LYS A 111 -10.93 -19.62 -14.80
N VAL A 112 -10.82 -18.40 -15.30
CA VAL A 112 -11.13 -17.15 -14.58
C VAL A 112 -12.26 -16.43 -15.27
N TYR A 113 -13.32 -16.14 -14.53
CA TYR A 113 -14.43 -15.31 -14.97
C TYR A 113 -14.29 -13.90 -14.37
N VAL A 114 -14.47 -12.89 -15.22
CA VAL A 114 -14.53 -11.49 -14.82
C VAL A 114 -16.00 -11.06 -14.87
N TYR A 115 -16.50 -10.49 -13.78
CA TYR A 115 -17.88 -9.97 -13.76
C TYR A 115 -18.08 -8.89 -14.83
N PRO A 116 -19.27 -8.79 -15.44
CA PRO A 116 -19.54 -7.71 -16.38
C PRO A 116 -19.53 -6.36 -15.65
N GLN A 117 -19.03 -5.32 -16.32
CA GLN A 117 -19.03 -3.96 -15.78
C GLN A 117 -20.48 -3.47 -15.60
N GLN A 118 -20.78 -2.97 -14.40
CA GLN A 118 -22.09 -2.41 -14.08
C GLN A 118 -22.20 -0.98 -14.64
N LYS A 119 -23.38 -0.62 -15.17
CA LYS A 119 -23.64 0.73 -15.71
C LYS A 119 -23.52 1.76 -14.58
N GLY A 120 -22.76 2.84 -14.83
CA GLY A 120 -22.59 3.94 -13.88
C GLY A 120 -21.45 3.77 -12.88
N GLU A 121 -20.82 2.60 -12.81
CA GLU A 121 -19.64 2.40 -11.97
C GLU A 121 -18.38 2.94 -12.64
N LYS A 122 -17.70 3.85 -11.95
CA LYS A 122 -16.38 4.35 -12.36
C LYS A 122 -15.32 3.31 -12.00
N MET A 123 -14.33 3.19 -12.88
CA MET A 123 -13.20 2.26 -12.73
C MET A 123 -11.92 2.99 -13.09
N SER A 124 -10.89 2.86 -12.25
CA SER A 124 -9.56 3.40 -12.55
C SER A 124 -8.94 2.72 -13.77
N GLU A 125 -8.04 3.42 -14.44
CA GLU A 125 -7.30 2.85 -15.56
C GLU A 125 -6.44 1.66 -15.11
N SER A 126 -5.86 1.72 -13.91
CA SER A 126 -5.07 0.63 -13.34
C SER A 126 -5.91 -0.63 -13.14
N TYR A 127 -7.13 -0.52 -12.61
CA TYR A 127 -7.99 -1.69 -12.43
C TYR A 127 -8.47 -2.24 -13.78
N ARG A 128 -8.81 -1.36 -14.72
CA ARG A 128 -9.14 -1.77 -16.09
C ARG A 128 -7.99 -2.54 -16.74
N ASN A 129 -6.76 -2.08 -16.55
CA ASN A 129 -5.56 -2.76 -17.06
C ASN A 129 -5.39 -4.16 -16.46
N ILE A 130 -5.67 -4.34 -15.17
CA ILE A 130 -5.68 -5.67 -14.52
C ILE A 130 -6.73 -6.57 -15.15
N LEU A 131 -7.99 -6.10 -15.25
CA LEU A 131 -9.07 -6.90 -15.84
C LEU A 131 -8.78 -7.27 -17.29
N SER A 132 -8.36 -6.32 -18.11
CA SER A 132 -8.00 -6.57 -19.51
C SER A 132 -6.81 -7.52 -19.66
N SER A 133 -5.87 -7.54 -18.71
CA SER A 133 -4.76 -8.50 -18.73
C SER A 133 -5.24 -9.92 -18.41
N ILE A 134 -6.24 -10.07 -17.53
CA ILE A 134 -6.89 -11.35 -17.23
C ILE A 134 -7.67 -11.82 -18.46
N GLU A 135 -8.50 -10.95 -19.04
CA GLU A 135 -9.33 -11.24 -20.22
C GLU A 135 -8.51 -11.64 -21.44
N ALA A 136 -7.34 -11.03 -21.65
CA ALA A 136 -6.43 -11.38 -22.74
C ALA A 136 -5.66 -12.69 -22.51
N SER A 137 -5.72 -13.27 -21.30
CA SER A 137 -5.00 -14.50 -20.97
C SER A 137 -5.75 -15.75 -21.43
N ARG A 138 -5.01 -16.86 -21.59
CA ARG A 138 -5.59 -18.20 -21.89
C ARG A 138 -6.53 -18.74 -20.80
N PHE A 139 -6.48 -18.15 -19.61
CA PHE A 139 -7.26 -18.57 -18.46
C PHE A 139 -8.66 -17.94 -18.45
N TYR A 140 -8.88 -16.86 -19.20
CA TYR A 140 -10.19 -16.22 -19.25
C TYR A 140 -11.29 -17.15 -19.80
N THR A 141 -12.50 -16.99 -19.28
CA THR A 141 -13.74 -17.52 -19.84
C THR A 141 -14.88 -16.51 -19.64
N SER A 142 -15.76 -16.41 -20.65
CA SER A 142 -17.00 -15.64 -20.55
C SER A 142 -18.14 -16.42 -19.89
N ASP A 143 -17.98 -17.74 -19.72
CA ASP A 143 -18.99 -18.60 -19.09
C ASP A 143 -18.65 -18.81 -17.59
N PRO A 144 -19.46 -18.28 -16.66
CA PRO A 144 -19.22 -18.47 -15.22
C PRO A 144 -19.33 -19.93 -14.77
N GLY A 145 -20.06 -20.79 -15.50
CA GLY A 145 -20.18 -22.22 -15.20
C GLY A 145 -18.89 -23.01 -15.46
N GLN A 146 -17.99 -22.47 -16.29
CA GLN A 146 -16.68 -23.06 -16.57
C GLN A 146 -15.57 -22.51 -15.67
N ALA A 147 -15.79 -21.36 -15.05
CA ALA A 147 -14.79 -20.72 -14.22
C ALA A 147 -14.70 -21.37 -12.84
N CYS A 148 -13.49 -21.38 -12.29
CA CYS A 148 -13.26 -21.76 -10.91
C CYS A 148 -12.63 -20.63 -10.08
N LEU A 149 -12.33 -19.49 -10.71
CA LEU A 149 -11.94 -18.26 -10.04
C LEU A 149 -12.76 -17.09 -10.58
N PHE A 150 -13.22 -16.22 -9.68
CA PHE A 150 -14.07 -15.09 -10.00
C PHE A 150 -13.40 -13.78 -9.62
N VAL A 151 -13.41 -12.80 -10.52
CA VAL A 151 -12.83 -11.46 -10.30
C VAL A 151 -13.89 -10.40 -10.52
N LEU A 152 -14.05 -9.53 -9.53
CA LEU A 152 -15.07 -8.48 -9.53
C LEU A 152 -14.78 -7.42 -10.59
N SER A 153 -15.82 -6.82 -11.18
CA SER A 153 -15.72 -5.59 -11.98
C SER A 153 -15.86 -4.31 -11.15
N LEU A 154 -15.72 -4.42 -9.83
CA LEU A 154 -15.76 -3.32 -8.88
C LEU A 154 -14.33 -2.97 -8.49
N ASP A 155 -13.95 -1.71 -8.70
CA ASP A 155 -12.60 -1.25 -8.39
C ASP A 155 -12.37 -1.25 -6.87
N THR A 156 -11.41 -2.06 -6.44
CA THR A 156 -11.05 -2.27 -5.04
C THR A 156 -9.60 -1.89 -4.75
N LEU A 157 -8.89 -1.34 -5.75
CA LEU A 157 -7.47 -1.03 -5.64
C LEU A 157 -7.17 0.06 -4.62
N ASP A 158 -8.05 1.05 -4.53
CA ASP A 158 -7.88 2.21 -3.66
C ASP A 158 -9.02 2.30 -2.66
N ARG A 159 -8.69 2.05 -1.39
CA ARG A 159 -9.65 2.07 -0.27
C ARG A 159 -9.47 3.29 0.63
N ASP A 160 -8.71 4.28 0.18
CA ASP A 160 -8.70 5.62 0.78
C ASP A 160 -10.01 6.35 0.46
N ILE A 161 -10.75 6.77 1.49
CA ILE A 161 -12.04 7.47 1.36
C ILE A 161 -11.90 8.82 0.65
N LEU A 162 -10.71 9.43 0.70
CA LEU A 162 -10.41 10.69 0.03
C LEU A 162 -10.04 10.50 -1.44
N SER A 163 -9.82 9.26 -1.88
CA SER A 163 -9.45 8.97 -3.26
C SER A 163 -10.63 9.20 -4.21
N PRO A 164 -10.41 9.85 -5.38
CA PRO A 164 -11.43 9.94 -6.42
C PRO A 164 -11.80 8.57 -7.02
N GLN A 165 -11.01 7.54 -6.74
CA GLN A 165 -11.22 6.16 -7.19
C GLN A 165 -11.96 5.32 -6.14
N TYR A 166 -12.31 5.91 -4.99
CA TYR A 166 -13.01 5.22 -3.92
C TYR A 166 -14.42 4.79 -4.35
N VAL A 167 -14.65 3.49 -4.38
CA VAL A 167 -15.99 2.94 -4.63
C VAL A 167 -16.82 2.98 -3.34
N HIS A 168 -17.84 3.83 -3.32
CA HIS A 168 -18.84 3.90 -2.24
C HIS A 168 -19.83 2.72 -2.31
N ASN A 169 -20.43 2.40 -1.15
CA ASN A 169 -21.44 1.34 -1.00
C ASN A 169 -21.00 -0.03 -1.56
N LEU A 170 -19.69 -0.29 -1.52
CA LEU A 170 -19.08 -1.50 -2.06
C LEU A 170 -19.70 -2.77 -1.47
N ARG A 171 -20.00 -2.79 -0.16
CA ARG A 171 -20.70 -3.89 0.50
C ARG A 171 -22.00 -4.25 -0.20
N THR A 172 -22.88 -3.28 -0.42
CA THR A 172 -24.18 -3.51 -1.06
C THR A 172 -24.00 -3.96 -2.51
N LYS A 173 -23.05 -3.36 -3.24
CA LYS A 173 -22.75 -3.74 -4.62
C LYS A 173 -22.29 -5.19 -4.73
N VAL A 174 -21.38 -5.62 -3.86
CA VAL A 174 -20.88 -7.00 -3.80
C VAL A 174 -21.98 -7.98 -3.38
N GLN A 175 -22.78 -7.64 -2.38
CA GLN A 175 -23.88 -8.50 -1.91
C GLN A 175 -24.98 -8.68 -2.97
N ASN A 176 -25.15 -7.73 -3.88
CA ASN A 176 -26.09 -7.83 -5.00
C ASN A 176 -25.58 -8.71 -6.15
N LEU A 177 -24.31 -9.17 -6.11
CA LEU A 177 -23.76 -10.07 -7.11
C LEU A 177 -24.25 -11.50 -6.84
N HIS A 178 -25.06 -12.01 -7.77
CA HIS A 178 -25.63 -13.37 -7.72
C HIS A 178 -24.61 -14.50 -7.51
N LEU A 179 -23.38 -14.35 -8.02
CA LEU A 179 -22.32 -15.37 -7.91
C LEU A 179 -21.41 -15.18 -6.68
N TRP A 180 -21.59 -14.14 -5.85
CA TRP A 180 -20.63 -13.78 -4.79
C TRP A 180 -20.30 -14.92 -3.83
N ASN A 181 -21.28 -15.77 -3.50
CA ASN A 181 -21.09 -16.98 -2.68
C ASN A 181 -20.24 -16.75 -1.43
N ASN A 182 -20.51 -15.66 -0.69
CA ASN A 182 -19.74 -15.26 0.49
C ASN A 182 -18.21 -15.17 0.26
N GLY A 183 -17.78 -14.85 -0.95
CA GLY A 183 -16.39 -14.73 -1.36
C GLY A 183 -15.73 -16.05 -1.77
N LYS A 184 -16.40 -17.20 -1.69
CA LYS A 184 -15.80 -18.49 -2.08
C LYS A 184 -15.36 -18.43 -3.55
N ASN A 185 -14.12 -18.82 -3.84
CA ASN A 185 -13.52 -18.77 -5.19
C ASN A 185 -13.40 -17.34 -5.79
N HIS A 186 -13.47 -16.28 -4.98
CA HIS A 186 -13.26 -14.92 -5.47
C HIS A 186 -11.84 -14.43 -5.17
N LEU A 187 -11.30 -13.61 -6.07
CA LEU A 187 -10.04 -12.88 -5.86
C LEU A 187 -10.32 -11.37 -5.90
N ILE A 188 -9.88 -10.68 -4.85
CA ILE A 188 -9.98 -9.22 -4.74
C ILE A 188 -8.59 -8.62 -4.85
N PHE A 189 -8.47 -7.47 -5.52
CA PHE A 189 -7.21 -6.74 -5.65
C PHE A 189 -7.21 -5.51 -4.75
N ASN A 190 -6.11 -5.25 -4.06
CA ASN A 190 -5.90 -4.01 -3.30
C ASN A 190 -4.44 -3.56 -3.45
N LEU A 191 -4.23 -2.31 -3.85
CA LEU A 191 -2.89 -1.73 -3.96
C LEU A 191 -2.67 -0.63 -2.91
N TYR A 192 -3.67 0.19 -2.62
CA TYR A 192 -3.57 1.35 -1.75
C TYR A 192 -4.45 1.16 -0.52
N SER A 193 -3.78 0.92 0.62
CA SER A 193 -4.41 0.65 1.91
C SER A 193 -4.64 1.93 2.73
N GLY A 194 -5.03 3.03 2.07
CA GLY A 194 -5.18 4.35 2.71
C GLY A 194 -3.93 5.23 2.61
N THR A 195 -4.07 6.46 3.10
CA THR A 195 -3.03 7.49 3.17
C THR A 195 -2.79 7.84 4.63
N TRP A 196 -1.56 8.22 4.98
CA TRP A 196 -1.23 8.69 6.33
C TRP A 196 -2.23 9.76 6.83
N PRO A 197 -2.64 9.72 8.11
CA PRO A 197 -2.28 8.75 9.15
C PRO A 197 -3.06 7.42 9.07
N ASP A 198 -4.06 7.34 8.21
CA ASP A 198 -5.13 6.33 8.24
C ASP A 198 -4.87 5.12 7.34
N TYR A 199 -3.70 4.50 7.48
CA TYR A 199 -3.44 3.22 6.82
C TYR A 199 -4.36 2.14 7.40
N THR A 200 -5.19 1.54 6.55
CA THR A 200 -6.18 0.54 6.94
C THR A 200 -5.95 -0.76 6.18
N GLU A 201 -5.76 -1.84 6.94
CA GLU A 201 -5.73 -3.20 6.40
C GLU A 201 -7.13 -3.68 5.93
N ASP A 202 -8.20 -2.98 6.35
CA ASP A 202 -9.58 -3.26 5.98
C ASP A 202 -9.95 -2.66 4.61
N LEU A 203 -10.60 -3.46 3.76
CA LEU A 203 -11.17 -3.06 2.47
C LEU A 203 -12.48 -2.25 2.61
N GLY A 204 -13.01 -2.09 3.82
CA GLY A 204 -14.26 -1.40 4.10
C GLY A 204 -15.51 -2.25 3.89
N PHE A 205 -15.35 -3.56 3.72
CA PHE A 205 -16.45 -4.54 3.66
C PHE A 205 -15.95 -5.94 4.04
N ASP A 206 -16.88 -6.80 4.45
CA ASP A 206 -16.60 -8.22 4.70
C ASP A 206 -16.46 -8.97 3.36
N PHE A 207 -15.24 -9.37 3.03
CA PHE A 207 -14.93 -10.15 1.83
C PHE A 207 -15.05 -11.67 2.06
N GLY A 208 -15.45 -12.11 3.25
CA GLY A 208 -15.74 -13.49 3.59
C GLY A 208 -14.59 -14.46 3.28
N GLN A 209 -14.87 -15.39 2.37
CA GLN A 209 -13.96 -16.46 1.94
C GLN A 209 -13.08 -16.09 0.75
N ALA A 210 -13.13 -14.84 0.27
CA ALA A 210 -12.34 -14.43 -0.88
C ALA A 210 -10.84 -14.43 -0.59
N MET A 211 -10.05 -14.75 -1.60
CA MET A 211 -8.61 -14.56 -1.63
C MET A 211 -8.30 -13.08 -1.87
N LEU A 212 -7.17 -12.63 -1.34
CA LEU A 212 -6.74 -11.24 -1.45
C LEU A 212 -5.40 -11.17 -2.19
N ALA A 213 -5.40 -10.50 -3.34
CA ALA A 213 -4.19 -10.06 -4.03
C ALA A 213 -3.86 -8.64 -3.57
N LYS A 214 -2.91 -8.50 -2.65
CA LYS A 214 -2.64 -7.22 -1.99
C LYS A 214 -1.18 -6.80 -2.01
N ALA A 215 -0.94 -5.52 -2.28
CA ALA A 215 0.36 -4.89 -2.07
C ALA A 215 0.52 -4.44 -0.61
N SER A 216 1.75 -4.56 -0.11
CA SER A 216 2.11 -4.15 1.27
C SER A 216 1.23 -4.80 2.35
N ILE A 217 0.80 -6.04 2.15
CA ILE A 217 0.03 -6.77 3.16
C ILE A 217 0.89 -7.11 4.38
N SER A 218 0.37 -6.85 5.59
CA SER A 218 1.05 -7.24 6.82
C SER A 218 1.18 -8.77 6.92
N THR A 219 2.32 -9.24 7.45
CA THR A 219 2.55 -10.67 7.72
C THR A 219 1.54 -11.27 8.71
N GLU A 220 0.91 -10.44 9.53
CA GLU A 220 -0.12 -10.88 10.50
C GLU A 220 -1.48 -11.16 9.86
N ASN A 221 -1.74 -10.54 8.70
CA ASN A 221 -3.01 -10.66 7.98
C ASN A 221 -2.91 -11.52 6.71
N PHE A 222 -1.71 -11.63 6.13
CA PHE A 222 -1.45 -12.47 4.97
C PHE A 222 -1.73 -13.95 5.30
N ARG A 223 -2.57 -14.61 4.49
CA ARG A 223 -2.86 -16.05 4.63
C ARG A 223 -1.96 -16.84 3.70
N PRO A 224 -0.95 -17.56 4.22
CA PRO A 224 0.00 -18.29 3.38
C PRO A 224 -0.70 -19.33 2.52
N ASN A 225 -0.25 -19.45 1.27
CA ASN A 225 -0.81 -20.34 0.24
C ASN A 225 -2.26 -20.06 -0.16
N PHE A 226 -2.86 -18.96 0.31
CA PHE A 226 -4.25 -18.58 0.01
C PHE A 226 -4.34 -17.17 -0.57
N ASP A 227 -3.66 -16.21 0.04
CA ASP A 227 -3.53 -14.85 -0.47
C ASP A 227 -2.34 -14.73 -1.43
N VAL A 228 -2.37 -13.68 -2.26
CA VAL A 228 -1.33 -13.39 -3.24
C VAL A 228 -0.67 -12.06 -2.89
N SER A 229 0.62 -12.08 -2.57
CA SER A 229 1.39 -10.85 -2.43
C SER A 229 1.75 -10.33 -3.83
N ILE A 230 1.35 -9.11 -4.13
CA ILE A 230 1.64 -8.44 -5.41
C ILE A 230 2.45 -7.17 -5.16
N PRO A 231 3.32 -6.75 -6.09
CA PRO A 231 4.04 -5.49 -5.93
C PRO A 231 3.09 -4.29 -6.04
N LEU A 232 3.47 -3.18 -5.42
CA LEU A 232 2.74 -1.91 -5.54
C LEU A 232 3.05 -1.28 -6.90
N PHE A 233 2.02 -1.09 -7.73
CA PHE A 233 2.11 -0.34 -8.97
C PHE A 233 1.56 1.08 -8.78
N GLY A 234 2.11 2.05 -9.51
CA GLY A 234 1.55 3.41 -9.55
C GLY A 234 0.26 3.47 -10.37
N LYS A 235 -0.57 4.50 -10.13
CA LYS A 235 -1.86 4.69 -10.83
C LYS A 235 -1.71 4.78 -12.35
N GLU A 236 -0.58 5.31 -12.82
CA GLU A 236 -0.26 5.45 -14.24
C GLU A 236 0.66 4.34 -14.77
N HIS A 237 0.72 3.18 -14.09
CA HIS A 237 1.54 2.08 -14.57
C HIS A 237 1.03 1.56 -15.93
N PRO A 238 1.88 1.52 -16.97
CA PRO A 238 1.45 1.10 -18.30
C PRO A 238 1.08 -0.39 -18.30
N ARG A 239 -0.02 -0.74 -18.99
CA ARG A 239 -0.51 -2.12 -19.10
C ARG A 239 0.51 -3.08 -19.72
N THR A 240 1.20 -2.61 -20.75
CA THR A 240 2.18 -3.36 -21.52
C THR A 240 3.32 -2.43 -21.84
N GLY A 241 4.56 -2.80 -21.53
CA GLY A 241 5.79 -2.15 -21.99
C GLY A 241 5.82 -0.61 -21.90
N GLY A 242 6.70 -0.06 -21.08
CA GLY A 242 6.95 1.39 -21.13
C GLY A 242 7.61 1.84 -22.43
N GLU A 243 7.94 3.13 -22.50
CA GLU A 243 8.85 3.62 -23.52
C GLU A 243 10.12 2.77 -23.56
N ARG A 244 10.67 2.58 -24.77
CA ARG A 244 11.92 1.84 -24.92
C ARG A 244 12.96 2.48 -24.02
N GLY A 245 13.54 1.69 -23.12
CA GLY A 245 14.70 2.13 -22.35
C GLY A 245 15.82 2.57 -23.29
N TYR A 246 16.70 3.45 -22.80
CA TYR A 246 17.80 4.02 -23.59
C TYR A 246 18.92 3.04 -23.96
N LEU A 247 18.74 1.74 -23.65
CA LEU A 247 19.74 0.70 -23.84
C LEU A 247 19.80 0.29 -25.31
N LYS A 248 20.75 0.88 -26.05
CA LYS A 248 20.91 0.67 -27.51
C LYS A 248 21.59 -0.66 -27.87
N TYR A 249 22.38 -1.23 -26.97
CA TYR A 249 23.14 -2.48 -27.19
C TYR A 249 22.81 -3.50 -26.09
N ASN A 250 22.87 -4.78 -26.41
CA ASN A 250 22.53 -5.88 -25.49
C ASN A 250 21.10 -5.83 -24.94
N SER A 251 20.15 -5.30 -25.73
CA SER A 251 18.74 -5.30 -25.34
C SER A 251 18.19 -6.72 -25.30
N ILE A 252 17.43 -7.05 -24.25
CA ILE A 252 16.64 -8.27 -24.16
C ILE A 252 15.16 -7.86 -24.04
N PRO A 253 14.29 -8.22 -24.99
CA PRO A 253 14.60 -8.96 -26.22
C PRO A 253 15.44 -8.16 -27.23
N PRO A 254 16.23 -8.84 -28.10
CA PRO A 254 17.01 -8.17 -29.14
C PRO A 254 16.09 -7.46 -30.13
N TYR A 255 16.52 -6.29 -30.63
CA TYR A 255 15.77 -5.57 -31.65
C TYR A 255 15.55 -6.45 -32.88
N ARG A 256 14.30 -6.57 -33.31
CA ARG A 256 13.99 -7.15 -34.62
C ARG A 256 14.54 -6.21 -35.69
N LYS A 257 15.43 -6.73 -36.54
CA LYS A 257 15.96 -6.04 -37.72
C LYS A 257 14.86 -5.73 -38.72
#